data_AF-A0A2N2UWV6-F1
#
_entry.id   AF-A0A2N2UWV6-F1
#
_cell.length_a   1.000
_cell.length_b   1.000
_cell.length_c   1.000
_cell.angle_alpha   90.00
_cell.angle_beta   90.00
_cell.angle_gamma   90.00
#
_symmetry.space_group_name_H-M   'P 1'
#
loop_
_entity.id
_entity.type
_entity.pdbx_description
1 polymer ?
#
loop_
_entity_poly.entity_id
_entity_poly.type
_entity_poly.pdbx_seq_one_letter_code
_entity_poly.pdbx_strand_id
1 'polypeptide(L)'
;MSIPENFAEESADLEREIERKGVILDIDWNDDAQVQALARQAFHCHLGATGCDIDDPGQRARVELFAIAQLMLEVMTKSADNGLQVHGGPAWKAFARALWREKEGANATTAAPADNQPET
;
A
#
# COMPACT_ATOMS: atom_id res chain seq x y z
N MET A 1 -31.01 -0.06 -6.91
CA MET A 1 -31.15 1.16 -6.09
C MET A 1 -29.75 1.56 -5.70
N SER A 2 -29.15 2.50 -6.43
CA SER A 2 -27.79 2.96 -6.14
C SER A 2 -27.85 3.91 -4.95
N ILE A 3 -27.19 3.54 -3.85
CA ILE A 3 -26.90 4.50 -2.79
C ILE A 3 -26.02 5.58 -3.44
N PRO A 4 -26.30 6.89 -3.28
CA PRO A 4 -25.38 7.91 -3.75
C PRO A 4 -24.00 7.64 -3.11
N GLU A 5 -23.00 7.37 -3.95
CA GLU A 5 -21.64 7.03 -3.51
C GLU A 5 -21.05 8.24 -2.77
N ASN A 6 -20.88 8.12 -1.46
CA ASN A 6 -20.29 9.16 -0.63
C ASN A 6 -18.79 8.92 -0.52
N PHE A 7 -18.06 9.11 -1.63
CA PHE A 7 -16.63 8.82 -1.73
C PHE A 7 -15.78 9.48 -0.63
N ALA A 8 -16.19 10.65 -0.13
CA ALA A 8 -15.49 11.34 0.95
C ALA A 8 -15.61 10.60 2.30
N GLU A 9 -16.78 10.06 2.60
CA GLU A 9 -17.01 9.24 3.80
C GLU A 9 -16.31 7.90 3.67
N GLU A 10 -16.39 7.26 2.50
CA GLU A 10 -15.67 6.00 2.23
C GLU A 10 -14.15 6.18 2.41
N SER A 11 -13.58 7.27 1.87
CA SER A 11 -12.15 7.55 2.06
C SER A 11 -11.80 7.84 3.52
N ALA A 12 -12.66 8.52 4.27
CA ALA A 12 -12.44 8.75 5.70
C ALA A 12 -12.51 7.46 6.53
N ASP A 13 -13.42 6.54 6.20
CA ASP A 13 -13.52 5.24 6.86
C ASP A 13 -12.35 4.33 6.52
N LEU A 14 -11.89 4.32 5.26
CA LEU A 14 -10.68 3.61 4.84
C LEU A 14 -9.44 4.17 5.54
N GLU A 15 -9.30 5.49 5.68
CA GLU A 15 -8.20 6.11 6.45
C GLU A 15 -8.23 5.62 7.90
N ARG A 16 -9.40 5.63 8.54
CA ARG A 16 -9.54 5.16 9.93
C ARG A 16 -9.17 3.68 10.07
N GLU A 17 -9.51 2.85 9.09
CA GLU A 17 -9.10 1.45 9.09
C GLU A 17 -7.59 1.29 8.90
N ILE A 18 -6.94 2.09 8.03
CA ILE A 18 -5.48 2.14 7.91
C ILE A 18 -4.85 2.48 9.27
N GLU A 19 -5.32 3.54 9.94
CA GLU A 19 -4.85 3.95 11.26
C GLU A 19 -5.00 2.82 12.30
N ARG A 20 -6.14 2.13 12.31
CA ARG A 20 -6.39 0.99 13.22
C ARG A 20 -5.44 -0.17 12.96
N LYS A 21 -5.15 -0.51 11.69
CA LYS A 21 -4.12 -1.53 11.39
C LYS A 21 -2.74 -1.06 11.82
N GLY A 22 -2.45 0.24 11.70
CA GLY A 22 -1.23 0.85 12.23
C GLY A 22 -1.05 0.58 13.72
N VAL A 23 -2.10 0.78 14.53
CA VAL A 23 -2.07 0.49 15.98
C VAL A 23 -1.81 -0.98 16.28
N ILE A 24 -2.45 -1.90 15.56
CA ILE A 24 -2.25 -3.35 15.75
C ILE A 24 -0.80 -3.77 15.42
N LEU A 25 -0.20 -3.12 14.43
CA LEU A 25 1.14 -3.41 13.93
C LEU A 25 2.25 -2.58 14.59
N ASP A 26 1.90 -1.72 15.55
CA ASP A 26 2.82 -0.78 16.21
C ASP A 26 3.55 0.14 15.21
N ILE A 27 2.80 0.69 14.25
CA ILE A 27 3.31 1.59 13.21
C ILE A 27 3.17 3.05 13.64
N ASP A 28 4.27 3.79 13.64
CA ASP A 28 4.30 5.25 13.56
C ASP A 28 4.34 5.68 12.08
N TRP A 29 3.24 6.26 11.59
CA TRP A 29 3.14 6.74 10.22
C TRP A 29 4.08 7.91 9.89
N ASN A 30 4.74 8.50 10.90
CA ASN A 30 5.76 9.53 10.73
C ASN A 30 7.19 8.96 10.70
N ASP A 31 7.38 7.69 11.03
CA ASP A 31 8.66 7.00 10.87
C ASP A 31 8.77 6.48 9.43
N ASP A 32 9.38 7.31 8.56
CA ASP A 32 9.61 6.97 7.16
C ASP A 32 10.33 5.62 6.98
N ALA A 33 11.26 5.25 7.87
CA ALA A 33 12.01 4.00 7.75
C ALA A 33 11.11 2.79 8.05
N GLN A 34 10.27 2.90 9.07
CA GLN A 34 9.30 1.86 9.43
C GLN A 34 8.24 1.69 8.33
N VAL A 35 7.68 2.80 7.82
CA VAL A 35 6.68 2.78 6.74
C VAL A 35 7.29 2.25 5.43
N GLN A 36 8.56 2.55 5.15
CA GLN A 36 9.28 1.97 4.00
C GLN A 36 9.47 0.47 4.13
N ALA A 37 9.84 -0.03 5.32
CA ALA A 37 9.97 -1.46 5.57
C ALA A 37 8.63 -2.19 5.38
N LEU A 38 7.53 -1.58 5.83
CA LEU A 38 6.17 -2.10 5.61
C LEU A 38 5.81 -2.16 4.12
N ALA A 39 6.10 -1.10 3.36
CA ALA A 39 5.87 -1.06 1.91
C ALA A 39 6.66 -2.14 1.17
N ARG A 40 7.93 -2.37 1.56
CA ARG A 40 8.73 -3.46 1.00
C ARG A 40 8.10 -4.82 1.27
N GLN A 41 7.66 -5.06 2.50
CA GLN A 41 6.95 -6.29 2.83
C GLN A 41 5.69 -6.45 1.98
N ALA A 42 4.93 -5.37 1.75
CA ALA A 42 3.76 -5.37 0.89
C ALA A 42 4.08 -5.76 -0.55
N PHE A 43 5.19 -5.25 -1.07
CA PHE A 43 5.61 -5.51 -2.46
C PHE A 43 6.10 -6.94 -2.66
N HIS A 44 6.74 -7.53 -1.65
CA HIS A 44 7.37 -8.84 -1.75
C HIS A 44 6.52 -10.00 -1.21
N CYS A 45 5.49 -9.73 -0.41
CA CYS A 45 4.60 -10.76 0.13
C CYS A 45 3.47 -11.06 -0.86
N HIS A 46 3.52 -12.23 -1.50
CA HIS A 46 2.43 -12.76 -2.32
C HIS A 46 1.81 -13.99 -1.64
N LEU A 47 0.50 -14.22 -1.85
CA LEU A 47 -0.18 -15.42 -1.37
C LEU A 47 0.56 -16.67 -1.86
N GLY A 48 1.00 -17.53 -0.94
CA GLY A 48 1.81 -18.72 -1.23
C GLY A 48 3.33 -18.53 -1.13
N ALA A 49 3.83 -17.33 -0.81
CA ALA A 49 5.23 -17.14 -0.41
C ALA A 49 5.50 -17.74 0.97
N THR A 50 6.63 -18.43 1.15
CA THR A 50 7.12 -18.87 2.46
C THR A 50 7.32 -17.67 3.39
N GLY A 51 6.67 -17.67 4.56
CA GLY A 51 6.76 -16.59 5.55
C GLY A 51 5.58 -15.61 5.58
N CYS A 52 4.57 -15.80 4.72
CA CYS A 52 3.33 -15.01 4.70
C CYS A 52 2.13 -15.81 5.23
N ASP A 53 2.27 -16.46 6.39
CA ASP A 53 1.22 -17.28 7.00
C ASP A 53 0.11 -16.39 7.62
N ILE A 54 -1.13 -16.58 7.22
CA ILE A 54 -2.30 -15.78 7.64
C ILE A 54 -2.79 -16.15 9.05
N ASP A 55 -2.28 -17.24 9.62
CA ASP A 55 -2.60 -17.64 10.99
C ASP A 55 -1.88 -16.79 12.06
N ASP A 56 -0.85 -16.02 11.68
CA ASP A 56 -0.27 -14.97 12.53
C ASP A 56 -1.16 -13.70 12.52
N PRO A 57 -1.63 -13.20 13.68
CA PRO A 57 -2.47 -12.01 13.76
C PRO A 57 -1.83 -10.76 13.16
N GLY A 58 -0.51 -10.59 13.29
CA GLY A 58 0.23 -9.48 12.69
C GLY A 58 0.23 -9.58 11.16
N GLN A 59 0.50 -10.76 10.62
CA GLN A 59 0.47 -10.99 9.19
C GLN A 59 -0.93 -10.82 8.60
N ARG A 60 -1.98 -11.27 9.30
CA ARG A 60 -3.37 -11.00 8.92
C ARG A 60 -3.65 -9.49 8.85
N ALA A 61 -3.27 -8.74 9.88
CA ALA A 61 -3.43 -7.29 9.90
C ALA A 61 -2.68 -6.59 8.76
N ARG A 62 -1.51 -7.09 8.36
CA ARG A 62 -0.76 -6.59 7.18
C ARG A 62 -1.50 -6.86 5.88
N VAL A 63 -1.99 -8.09 5.66
CA VAL A 63 -2.76 -8.43 4.45
C VAL A 63 -4.02 -7.57 4.35
N GLU A 64 -4.72 -7.38 5.45
CA GLU A 64 -5.88 -6.49 5.52
C GLU A 64 -5.49 -5.04 5.20
N LEU A 65 -4.39 -4.53 5.77
CA LEU A 65 -3.88 -3.18 5.45
C LEU A 65 -3.61 -3.01 3.95
N PHE A 66 -3.02 -4.01 3.30
CA PHE A 66 -2.75 -3.95 1.86
C PHE A 66 -4.04 -3.99 1.04
N ALA A 67 -5.02 -4.79 1.44
CA ALA A 67 -6.34 -4.79 0.80
C ALA A 67 -7.05 -3.44 0.94
N ILE A 68 -7.03 -2.82 2.12
CA ILE A 68 -7.59 -1.50 2.39
C ILE A 68 -6.90 -0.43 1.53
N ALA A 69 -5.57 -0.51 1.40
CA ALA A 69 -4.79 0.39 0.55
C ALA A 69 -5.20 0.32 -0.93
N GLN A 70 -5.49 -0.88 -1.45
CA GLN A 70 -5.98 -1.04 -2.82
C GLN A 70 -7.40 -0.49 -2.98
N LEU A 71 -8.28 -0.70 -2.00
CA LEU A 71 -9.63 -0.11 -2.00
C LEU A 71 -9.58 1.42 -1.98
N MET A 72 -8.64 2.01 -1.24
CA MET A 72 -8.43 3.47 -1.24
C MET A 72 -8.08 4.00 -2.63
N LEU A 73 -7.24 3.30 -3.39
CA LEU A 73 -6.93 3.66 -4.78
C LEU A 73 -8.16 3.54 -5.69
N GLU A 74 -8.96 2.49 -5.51
CA GLU A 74 -10.19 2.29 -6.29
C GLU A 74 -11.23 3.38 -6.02
N VAL A 75 -11.44 3.75 -4.75
CA VAL A 75 -12.33 4.86 -4.34
C VAL A 75 -11.88 6.17 -4.97
N MET A 76 -10.58 6.49 -4.92
CA MET A 76 -10.04 7.70 -5.54
C MET A 76 -10.19 7.70 -7.06
N THR A 77 -10.00 6.54 -7.69
CA THR A 77 -10.15 6.39 -9.15
C THR A 77 -11.60 6.62 -9.55
N LYS A 78 -12.54 5.93 -8.89
CA LYS A 78 -13.98 6.09 -9.13
C LYS A 78 -14.46 7.51 -8.83
N SER A 79 -13.97 8.14 -7.76
CA SER A 79 -14.34 9.52 -7.44
C SER A 79 -13.89 10.46 -8.56
N ALA A 80 -12.66 10.29 -9.06
CA ALA A 80 -12.11 11.10 -10.14
C ALA A 80 -12.91 10.94 -11.44
N ASP A 81 -13.32 9.71 -11.78
CA ASP A 81 -14.21 9.43 -12.93
C ASP A 81 -15.58 10.12 -12.81
N ASN A 82 -16.04 10.37 -11.58
CA ASN A 82 -17.26 11.12 -11.26
C ASN A 82 -17.02 12.64 -11.07
N GLY A 83 -15.83 13.14 -11.39
CA GLY A 83 -15.48 14.56 -11.27
C GLY A 83 -15.20 15.04 -9.85
N LEU A 84 -15.05 14.11 -8.89
CA LEU A 84 -14.78 14.39 -7.48
C LEU A 84 -13.34 14.02 -7.12
N GLN A 85 -12.61 14.97 -6.56
CA GLN A 85 -11.25 14.74 -6.06
C GLN A 85 -11.32 14.40 -4.57
N VAL A 86 -11.14 13.12 -4.25
CA VAL A 86 -11.06 12.63 -2.87
C VAL A 86 -9.61 12.30 -2.53
N HIS A 87 -9.25 12.52 -1.26
CA HIS A 87 -7.89 12.33 -0.78
C HIS A 87 -7.89 11.51 0.50
N GLY A 88 -6.91 10.64 0.64
CA GLY A 88 -6.67 9.94 1.89
C GLY A 88 -5.96 10.84 2.89
N GLY A 89 -5.99 10.43 4.15
CA GLY A 89 -5.39 11.15 5.24
C GLY A 89 -3.87 10.95 5.32
N PRO A 90 -3.26 11.37 6.44
CA PRO A 90 -1.82 11.30 6.65
C PRO A 90 -1.25 9.87 6.57
N ALA A 91 -1.93 8.88 7.14
CA ALA A 91 -1.46 7.50 7.19
C ALA A 91 -1.45 6.90 5.78
N TRP A 92 -2.54 7.07 5.03
CA TRP A 92 -2.58 6.71 3.60
C TRP A 92 -1.44 7.37 2.82
N LYS A 93 -1.24 8.68 2.96
CA LYS A 93 -0.22 9.41 2.20
C LYS A 93 1.19 8.93 2.53
N ALA A 94 1.49 8.64 3.79
CA ALA A 94 2.76 8.08 4.20
C ALA A 94 2.99 6.72 3.52
N PHE A 95 2.01 5.83 3.61
CA PHE A 95 2.13 4.49 3.05
C PHE A 95 2.18 4.48 1.52
N ALA A 96 1.33 5.26 0.84
CA ALA A 96 1.33 5.40 -0.61
C ALA A 96 2.67 5.92 -1.15
N ARG A 97 3.29 6.91 -0.49
CA ARG A 97 4.64 7.39 -0.85
C ARG A 97 5.68 6.28 -0.74
N ALA A 98 5.63 5.49 0.33
CA ALA A 98 6.57 4.38 0.53
C ALA A 98 6.40 3.28 -0.54
N LEU A 99 5.15 2.93 -0.89
CA LEU A 99 4.84 1.99 -1.97
C LEU A 99 5.37 2.47 -3.33
N TRP A 100 5.23 3.77 -3.64
CA TRP A 100 5.77 4.33 -4.87
C TRP A 100 7.30 4.22 -4.94
N ARG A 101 7.99 4.50 -3.83
CA ARG A 101 9.45 4.35 -3.73
C ARG A 101 9.90 2.91 -4.00
N GLU A 102 9.21 1.92 -3.44
CA GLU A 102 9.56 0.51 -3.70
C GLU A 102 9.30 0.12 -5.16
N LYS A 103 8.19 0.59 -5.76
CA LYS A 103 7.90 0.38 -7.18
C LYS A 103 8.97 0.99 -8.09
N GLU A 104 9.40 2.23 -7.82
CA GLU A 104 10.46 2.89 -8.59
C GLU A 104 11.80 2.18 -8.44
N GLY A 105 12.15 1.75 -7.22
CA GLY A 105 13.35 0.96 -6.94
C GLY A 105 13.36 -0.41 -7.65
N ALA A 106 12.21 -1.09 -7.70
CA ALA A 106 12.06 -2.36 -8.43
C ALA A 106 12.26 -2.18 -9.94
N ASN A 107 11.63 -1.15 -10.53
CA ASN A 107 11.75 -0.86 -11.96
C ASN A 107 13.19 -0.49 -12.37
N ALA A 108 13.94 0.21 -11.51
CA ALA A 108 15.34 0.56 -11.77
C ALA A 108 16.27 -0.67 -11.78
N THR A 109 15.94 -1.71 -10.99
CA THR A 109 16.71 -2.97 -10.92
C THR A 109 16.44 -3.86 -12.14
N THR A 110 15.22 -3.88 -12.66
CA THR A 110 14.86 -4.63 -13.89
C THR A 110 15.40 -3.97 -15.16
N ALA A 111 15.73 -2.68 -15.13
CA ALA A 111 16.28 -1.93 -16.28
C ALA A 111 17.82 -1.99 -16.40
N ALA A 112 18.53 -2.69 -15.52
CA ALA A 112 19.99 -2.86 -15.61
C ALA A 112 20.35 -3.94 -16.67
N PRO A 113 21.25 -3.65 -17.63
CA PRO A 113 21.35 -4.39 -18.88
C PRO A 113 22.13 -5.72 -18.79
N ALA A 114 21.69 -6.67 -19.63
CA ALA A 114 22.56 -7.70 -20.17
C ALA A 114 23.63 -7.05 -21.05
N ASP A 115 24.90 -7.34 -20.77
CA ASP A 115 26.06 -7.43 -21.69
C ASP A 115 27.36 -6.86 -21.06
N ASN A 116 28.26 -7.76 -20.67
CA ASN A 116 29.63 -7.81 -21.19
C ASN A 116 30.41 -8.99 -20.58
N GLN A 117 30.56 -10.05 -21.38
CA GLN A 117 31.62 -11.04 -21.20
C GLN A 117 32.97 -10.39 -21.55
N PRO A 118 34.05 -10.60 -20.79
CA PRO A 118 35.36 -10.15 -21.21
C PRO A 118 35.90 -11.08 -22.31
N GLU A 119 36.11 -10.53 -23.52
CA GLU A 119 37.07 -11.09 -24.46
C GLU A 119 38.48 -10.83 -23.93
N THR A 120 39.14 -11.84 -23.35
CA THR A 120 40.53 -12.29 -23.63
C THR A 120 40.99 -13.36 -22.64
#